data_AF-A0A4R6V143-F1
#
_entry.id   AF-A0A4R6V143-F1
#
_cell.length_a   1.000
_cell.length_b   1.000
_cell.length_c   1.000
_cell.angle_alpha   90.00
_cell.angle_beta   90.00
_cell.angle_gamma   90.00
#
_symmetry.space_group_name_H-M   'P 1'
#
loop_
_entity.id
_entity.type
_entity.pdbx_description
1 polymer ?
#
loop_
_entity_poly.entity_id
_entity_poly.type
_entity_poly.pdbx_seq_one_letter_code
_entity_poly.pdbx_strand_id
1 'polypeptide(L)'
;MLRADRDAVLEVRNGVVRIDPEGLSADELDQAVRNQAGESNMGHEASAAYHLRKHYHELPESETTGDRVRDYHDSMELTIRNGTLVDWIPFPGVGEKFVYQREVPDPTGRVDTMKAIVLVRSDGMLVTMTYGRRPG
;
A
#
# COMPACT_ATOMS: atom_id res chain seq x y z
N MET A 1 3.46 14.88 -18.37
CA MET A 1 2.67 14.61 -17.15
C MET A 1 3.10 13.28 -16.51
N LEU A 2 2.87 12.11 -17.13
CA LEU A 2 3.29 10.80 -16.57
C LEU A 2 4.78 10.71 -16.21
N ARG A 3 5.66 11.41 -16.96
CA ARG A 3 7.10 11.47 -16.66
C ARG A 3 7.41 12.22 -15.36
N ALA A 4 6.70 13.32 -15.08
CA ALA A 4 6.89 14.08 -13.84
C ALA A 4 6.37 13.29 -12.63
N ASP A 5 5.22 12.62 -12.77
CA ASP A 5 4.69 11.74 -11.72
C ASP A 5 5.64 10.56 -11.45
N ARG A 6 6.26 10.01 -12.50
CA ARG A 6 7.26 8.93 -12.38
C ARG A 6 8.51 9.39 -11.62
N ASP A 7 9.03 10.55 -11.97
CA ASP A 7 10.25 11.09 -11.36
C ASP A 7 9.98 11.50 -9.89
N ALA A 8 8.79 11.99 -9.56
CA ALA A 8 8.39 12.25 -8.16
C ALA A 8 8.20 10.96 -7.35
N VAL A 9 7.67 9.88 -7.96
CA VAL A 9 7.64 8.55 -7.32
C VAL A 9 9.06 8.05 -7.01
N LEU A 10 10.03 8.31 -7.88
CA LEU A 10 11.43 7.93 -7.63
C LEU A 10 12.02 8.65 -6.41
N GLU A 11 11.67 9.91 -6.20
CA GLU A 11 12.16 10.69 -5.05
C GLU A 11 11.59 10.20 -3.71
N VAL A 12 10.38 9.62 -3.71
CA VAL A 12 9.73 9.07 -2.51
C VAL A 12 10.15 7.61 -2.25
N ARG A 13 10.67 6.89 -3.26
CA ARG A 13 11.10 5.49 -3.10
C ARG A 13 12.46 5.39 -2.41
N ASN A 14 12.50 4.73 -1.26
CA ASN A 14 13.74 4.37 -0.54
C ASN A 14 14.41 3.06 -1.01
N GLY A 15 14.02 2.52 -2.18
CA GLY A 15 14.65 1.34 -2.78
C GLY A 15 13.74 0.11 -2.87
N VAL A 16 14.36 -1.08 -2.88
CA VAL A 16 13.66 -2.38 -2.93
C VAL A 16 13.72 -3.04 -1.56
N VAL A 17 12.56 -3.23 -0.96
CA VAL A 17 12.41 -3.98 0.30
C VAL A 17 12.37 -5.46 0.01
N ARG A 18 13.06 -6.22 0.86
CA ARG A 18 12.93 -7.67 0.92
C ARG A 18 12.50 -8.14 2.30
N ILE A 19 11.53 -9.04 2.32
CA ILE A 19 11.13 -9.85 3.47
C ILE A 19 11.45 -11.29 3.06
N ASP A 20 12.25 -12.01 3.84
CA ASP A 20 12.42 -13.45 3.62
C ASP A 20 11.24 -14.18 4.27
N PRO A 21 10.32 -14.79 3.48
CA PRO A 21 9.15 -15.43 4.05
C PRO A 21 9.45 -16.83 4.61
N GLU A 22 10.65 -17.38 4.38
CA GLU A 22 10.96 -18.76 4.76
C GLU A 22 11.03 -18.91 6.29
N GLY A 23 10.26 -19.87 6.83
CA GLY A 23 10.25 -20.20 8.25
C GLY A 23 9.51 -19.22 9.16
N LEU A 24 8.93 -18.14 8.62
CA LEU A 24 8.11 -17.20 9.37
C LEU A 24 6.67 -17.71 9.50
N SER A 25 6.07 -17.49 10.67
CA SER A 25 4.63 -17.64 10.87
C SER A 25 3.83 -16.51 10.20
N ALA A 26 2.52 -16.69 10.15
CA ALA A 26 1.55 -15.71 9.68
C ALA A 26 1.75 -14.33 10.33
N ASP A 27 1.82 -14.32 11.66
CA ASP A 27 1.88 -13.10 12.46
C ASP A 27 3.23 -12.42 12.32
N GLU A 28 4.31 -13.20 12.21
CA GLU A 28 5.66 -12.66 11.95
C GLU A 28 5.77 -12.04 10.55
N LEU A 29 5.14 -12.66 9.55
CA LEU A 29 5.03 -12.10 8.19
C LEU A 29 4.22 -10.80 8.17
N ASP A 30 3.05 -10.79 8.82
CA ASP A 30 2.24 -9.56 8.94
C ASP A 30 3.05 -8.44 9.61
N GLN A 31 3.71 -8.74 10.73
CA GLN A 31 4.53 -7.77 11.43
C GLN A 31 5.71 -7.28 10.57
N ALA A 32 6.35 -8.15 9.80
CA ALA A 32 7.40 -7.77 8.86
C ALA A 32 6.89 -6.82 7.76
N VAL A 33 5.70 -7.10 7.20
CA VAL A 33 5.05 -6.22 6.22
C VAL A 33 4.75 -4.84 6.83
N ARG A 34 4.19 -4.80 8.04
CA ARG A 34 3.89 -3.55 8.76
C ARG A 34 5.13 -2.73 9.06
N ASN A 35 6.22 -3.38 9.48
CA ASN A 35 7.49 -2.70 9.78
C ASN A 35 8.05 -2.01 8.53
N GLN A 36 7.82 -2.60 7.35
CA GLN A 36 8.32 -2.13 6.06
C GLN A 36 7.29 -1.33 5.23
N ALA A 37 6.14 -0.97 5.81
CA ALA A 37 5.04 -0.35 5.09
C ALA A 37 5.43 0.92 4.31
N GLY A 38 6.26 1.78 4.92
CA GLY A 38 6.75 3.03 4.30
C GLY A 38 7.78 2.83 3.19
N GLU A 39 8.32 1.63 3.08
CA GLU A 39 9.24 1.25 2.01
C GLU A 39 8.53 0.40 0.92
N SER A 40 7.26 0.02 1.16
CA SER A 40 6.46 -0.73 0.18
C SER A 40 6.24 0.09 -1.09
N ASN A 41 6.45 -0.54 -2.24
CA ASN A 41 6.33 0.11 -3.55
C ASN A 41 5.31 -0.62 -4.42
N MET A 42 4.81 0.04 -5.47
CA MET A 42 3.87 -0.59 -6.41
C MET A 42 4.56 -1.35 -7.55
N GLY A 43 5.72 -1.94 -7.26
CA GLY A 43 6.55 -2.71 -8.21
C GLY A 43 7.34 -1.82 -9.16
N HIS A 44 6.66 -1.08 -10.03
CA HIS A 44 7.27 -0.21 -11.06
C HIS A 44 6.74 1.22 -10.97
N GLU A 45 7.57 2.22 -11.25
CA GLU A 45 7.20 3.64 -11.10
C GLU A 45 6.01 4.03 -11.97
N ALA A 46 5.93 3.50 -13.20
CA ALA A 46 4.78 3.72 -14.07
C ALA A 46 3.47 3.17 -13.48
N SER A 47 3.54 2.04 -12.75
CA SER A 47 2.40 1.47 -12.05
C SER A 47 1.99 2.34 -10.86
N ALA A 48 2.98 2.76 -10.05
CA ALA A 48 2.76 3.68 -8.93
C ALA A 48 2.14 5.00 -9.40
N ALA A 49 2.67 5.63 -10.44
CA ALA A 49 2.13 6.86 -11.02
C ALA A 49 0.71 6.67 -11.58
N TYR A 50 0.43 5.52 -12.22
CA TYR A 50 -0.91 5.18 -12.69
C TYR A 50 -1.90 5.04 -11.53
N HIS A 51 -1.56 4.26 -10.50
CA HIS A 51 -2.41 4.02 -9.34
C HIS A 51 -2.64 5.30 -8.53
N LEU A 52 -1.58 6.08 -8.29
CA LEU A 52 -1.68 7.42 -7.72
C LEU A 52 -2.71 8.25 -8.50
N ARG A 53 -2.53 8.40 -9.81
CA ARG A 53 -3.42 9.26 -10.61
C ARG A 53 -4.86 8.76 -10.58
N LYS A 54 -5.05 7.45 -10.60
CA LYS A 54 -6.37 6.82 -10.59
C LYS A 54 -7.06 6.95 -9.23
N HIS A 55 -6.35 6.76 -8.12
CA HIS A 55 -6.95 6.59 -6.80
C HIS A 55 -6.72 7.77 -5.84
N TYR A 56 -5.94 8.78 -6.22
CA TYR A 56 -5.68 9.93 -5.33
C TYR A 56 -6.95 10.66 -4.86
N HIS A 57 -7.95 10.77 -5.74
CA HIS A 57 -9.23 11.40 -5.40
C HIS A 57 -10.07 10.59 -4.41
N GLU A 58 -9.64 9.37 -4.08
CA GLU A 58 -10.30 8.49 -3.12
C GLU A 58 -9.75 8.66 -1.70
N LEU A 59 -8.64 9.41 -1.55
CA LEU A 59 -8.04 9.69 -0.24
C LEU A 59 -9.01 10.51 0.62
N PRO A 60 -8.99 10.30 1.95
CA PRO A 60 -9.66 11.19 2.88
C PRO A 60 -9.11 12.62 2.75
N GLU A 61 -9.97 13.63 2.81
CA GLU A 61 -9.56 15.04 2.69
C GLU A 61 -8.49 15.41 3.75
N SER A 62 -8.59 14.84 4.95
CA SER A 62 -7.62 15.03 6.04
C SER A 62 -6.22 14.52 5.73
N GLU A 63 -6.06 13.71 4.69
CA GLU A 63 -4.79 13.12 4.24
C GLU A 63 -4.30 13.73 2.92
N THR A 64 -4.95 14.81 2.47
CA THR A 64 -4.53 15.55 1.28
C THR A 64 -3.92 16.90 1.69
N THR A 65 -2.61 17.05 1.51
CA THR A 65 -1.84 18.27 1.81
C THR A 65 -1.46 19.05 0.55
N GLY A 66 -1.59 18.43 -0.63
CA GLY A 66 -1.30 19.01 -1.93
C GLY A 66 -0.09 18.39 -2.62
N ASP A 67 0.75 17.66 -1.89
CA ASP A 67 1.77 16.78 -2.47
C ASP A 67 1.17 15.40 -2.74
N ARG A 68 0.63 15.24 -3.96
CA ARG A 68 -0.16 14.06 -4.31
C ARG A 68 0.59 12.75 -4.10
N VAL A 69 1.89 12.72 -4.42
CA VAL A 69 2.70 11.50 -4.32
C VAL A 69 2.88 11.15 -2.86
N ARG A 70 3.33 12.10 -2.05
CA ARG A 70 3.53 11.89 -0.60
C ARG A 70 2.23 11.52 0.09
N ASP A 71 1.17 12.29 -0.11
CA ASP A 71 -0.15 12.06 0.48
C ASP A 71 -0.66 10.63 0.22
N TYR A 72 -0.51 10.14 -1.02
CA TYR A 72 -0.94 8.79 -1.39
C TYR A 72 -0.07 7.69 -0.75
N HIS A 73 1.24 7.89 -0.71
CA HIS A 73 2.17 6.95 -0.08
C HIS A 73 1.99 6.90 1.43
N ASP A 74 1.86 8.06 2.10
CA ASP A 74 1.65 8.18 3.54
C ASP A 74 0.31 7.54 3.94
N SER A 75 -0.75 7.78 3.17
CA SER A 75 -2.07 7.18 3.39
C SER A 75 -2.06 5.66 3.22
N MET A 76 -1.35 5.15 2.21
CA MET A 76 -1.13 3.72 1.99
C MET A 76 -0.35 3.09 3.15
N GLU A 77 0.77 3.71 3.54
CA GLU A 77 1.60 3.28 4.67
C GLU A 77 0.76 3.22 5.96
N LEU A 78 -0.02 4.27 6.23
CA LEU A 78 -0.90 4.34 7.39
C LEU A 78 -1.92 3.20 7.39
N THR A 79 -2.50 2.86 6.24
CA THR A 79 -3.42 1.73 6.11
C THR A 79 -2.72 0.39 6.35
N ILE A 80 -1.50 0.18 5.86
CA ILE A 80 -0.76 -1.08 6.09
C ILE A 80 -0.33 -1.18 7.56
N ARG A 81 0.25 -0.13 8.14
CA ARG A 81 0.74 -0.14 9.53
C ARG A 81 -0.38 -0.30 10.55
N ASN A 82 -1.47 0.46 10.39
CA ASN A 82 -2.49 0.62 11.43
C ASN A 82 -3.83 -0.03 11.07
N GLY A 83 -4.00 -0.51 9.83
CA GLY A 83 -5.22 -1.20 9.43
C GLY A 83 -5.32 -2.63 9.97
N THR A 84 -6.52 -3.17 9.93
CA THR A 84 -6.82 -4.57 10.23
C THR A 84 -6.38 -5.43 9.05
N LEU A 85 -5.63 -6.51 9.32
CA LEU A 85 -5.41 -7.56 8.33
C LEU A 85 -6.71 -8.36 8.21
N VAL A 86 -7.42 -8.21 7.10
CA VAL A 86 -8.74 -8.84 6.89
C VAL A 86 -8.66 -10.12 6.05
N ASP A 87 -7.56 -10.31 5.33
CA ASP A 87 -7.37 -11.49 4.51
C ASP A 87 -5.87 -11.76 4.31
N TRP A 88 -5.50 -13.03 4.38
CA TRP A 88 -4.18 -13.53 4.07
C TRP A 88 -4.33 -14.78 3.20
N ILE A 89 -3.82 -14.69 1.98
CA ILE A 89 -4.00 -15.71 0.96
C ILE A 89 -2.63 -16.14 0.43
N PRO A 90 -2.24 -17.40 0.65
CA PRO A 90 -1.15 -18.01 -0.09
C PRO A 90 -1.45 -17.97 -1.59
N PHE A 91 -0.48 -17.49 -2.36
CA PHE A 91 -0.56 -17.44 -3.82
C PHE A 91 0.53 -18.35 -4.40
N PRO A 92 0.23 -19.65 -4.59
CA PRO A 92 1.24 -20.65 -4.96
C PRO A 92 2.06 -20.23 -6.19
N GLY A 93 3.38 -20.32 -6.06
CA GLY A 93 4.33 -19.94 -7.11
C GLY A 93 4.55 -18.42 -7.27
N VAL A 94 3.80 -17.59 -6.55
CA VAL A 94 3.93 -16.13 -6.60
C VAL A 94 4.40 -15.56 -5.26
N GLY A 95 3.81 -16.00 -4.15
CA GLY A 95 4.13 -15.50 -2.81
C GLY A 95 2.90 -15.48 -1.88
N GLU A 96 2.86 -14.54 -0.96
CA GLU A 96 1.83 -14.39 0.07
C GLU A 96 1.11 -13.04 -0.09
N LYS A 97 -0.22 -13.06 -0.20
CA LYS A 97 -1.04 -11.84 -0.38
C LYS A 97 -1.71 -11.44 0.92
N PHE A 98 -1.51 -10.19 1.32
CA PHE A 98 -2.09 -9.57 2.51
C PHE A 98 -3.07 -8.48 2.11
N VAL A 99 -4.19 -8.40 2.81
CA VAL A 99 -5.22 -7.38 2.58
C VAL A 99 -5.46 -6.61 3.87
N TYR A 100 -5.08 -5.34 3.85
CA TYR A 100 -5.29 -4.42 4.96
C TYR A 100 -6.48 -3.52 4.69
N GLN A 101 -7.28 -3.30 5.73
CA GLN A 101 -8.37 -2.34 5.71
C GLN A 101 -8.26 -1.37 6.88
N ARG A 102 -8.48 -0.09 6.59
CA ARG A 102 -8.55 0.97 7.59
C ARG A 102 -9.85 1.74 7.40
N GLU A 103 -10.66 1.80 8.44
CA GLU A 103 -11.85 2.65 8.47
C GLU A 103 -11.42 4.11 8.54
N VAL A 104 -12.06 4.95 7.73
CA VAL A 104 -11.84 6.39 7.73
C VAL A 104 -13.18 7.11 7.78
N PRO A 105 -13.42 7.95 8.81
CA PRO A 105 -14.61 8.78 8.87
C PRO A 105 -14.62 9.76 7.69
N ASP A 106 -15.76 9.88 7.02
CA ASP A 106 -15.99 10.94 6.05
C ASP A 106 -16.58 12.19 6.74
N PRO A 107 -16.45 13.39 6.13
CA PRO A 107 -17.02 14.62 6.70
C PRO A 107 -18.55 14.62 6.83
N THR A 108 -19.24 13.68 6.17
CA THR A 108 -20.70 13.52 6.23
C THR A 108 -21.16 12.62 7.39
N GLY A 109 -20.22 12.04 8.13
CA GLY A 109 -20.47 11.13 9.25
C GLY A 109 -20.62 9.66 8.84
N ARG A 110 -20.36 9.30 7.57
CA ARG A 110 -20.24 7.90 7.16
C ARG A 110 -18.82 7.40 7.42
N VAL A 111 -18.65 6.08 7.42
CA VAL A 111 -17.35 5.44 7.49
C VAL A 111 -17.02 4.85 6.12
N ASP A 112 -15.95 5.33 5.52
CA ASP A 112 -15.35 4.75 4.32
C ASP A 112 -14.26 3.76 4.70
N THR A 113 -13.89 2.87 3.77
CA THR A 113 -12.79 1.92 3.99
C THR A 113 -11.67 2.16 2.99
N MET A 114 -10.46 2.40 3.48
CA MET A 114 -9.24 2.35 2.69
C MET A 114 -8.70 0.93 2.66
N LYS A 115 -8.36 0.42 1.48
CA LYS A 115 -7.89 -0.95 1.27
C LYS A 115 -6.51 -0.96 0.62
N ALA A 116 -5.55 -1.62 1.24
CA ALA A 116 -4.25 -1.94 0.64
C ALA A 116 -4.16 -3.44 0.36
N ILE A 117 -3.77 -3.82 -0.86
CA ILE A 117 -3.45 -5.20 -1.20
C ILE A 117 -1.94 -5.29 -1.41
N VAL A 118 -1.29 -6.08 -0.56
CA VAL A 118 0.16 -6.23 -0.51
C VAL A 118 0.53 -7.66 -0.86
N LEU A 119 1.63 -7.83 -1.57
CA LEU A 119 2.17 -9.12 -1.98
C LEU A 119 3.62 -9.20 -1.50
N VAL A 120 3.91 -10.19 -0.67
CA VAL A 120 5.28 -10.64 -0.39
C VAL A 120 5.58 -11.72 -1.42
N ARG A 121 6.40 -11.41 -2.42
CA ARG A 121 6.74 -12.35 -3.49
C ARG A 121 7.66 -13.46 -2.95
N SER A 122 7.70 -14.59 -3.65
CA SER A 122 8.59 -15.72 -3.31
C SER A 122 10.09 -15.38 -3.37
N ASP A 123 10.47 -14.32 -4.08
CA ASP A 123 11.84 -13.75 -4.10
C ASP A 123 12.09 -12.72 -2.98
N GLY A 124 11.14 -12.64 -2.05
CA GLY A 124 11.11 -11.76 -0.89
C GLY A 124 10.69 -10.32 -1.20
N MET A 125 10.43 -9.94 -2.46
CA MET A 125 10.04 -8.56 -2.76
C MET A 125 8.67 -8.20 -2.16
N LEU A 126 8.61 -7.08 -1.44
CA LEU A 126 7.36 -6.50 -0.97
C LEU A 126 6.76 -5.55 -2.03
N VAL A 127 5.55 -5.84 -2.49
CA VAL A 127 4.86 -5.06 -3.51
C VAL A 127 3.44 -4.73 -3.09
N THR A 128 3.08 -3.45 -3.08
CA THR A 128 1.69 -3.03 -2.96
C THR A 128 1.02 -3.09 -4.33
N MET A 129 0.13 -4.05 -4.53
CA MET A 129 -0.55 -4.27 -5.81
C MET A 129 -1.55 -3.16 -6.13
N THR A 130 -2.26 -2.67 -5.12
CA THR A 130 -3.25 -1.59 -5.28
C THR A 130 -3.57 -0.97 -3.92
N TYR A 131 -3.91 0.32 -3.95
CA TYR A 131 -4.40 1.05 -2.80
C TYR A 131 -5.51 2.02 -3.22
N GLY A 132 -6.56 2.13 -2.41
CA GLY A 132 -7.68 3.05 -2.68
C GLY A 132 -8.89 2.79 -1.79
N ARG A 133 -9.92 3.62 -1.98
CA ARG A 133 -11.19 3.51 -1.25
C ARG A 133 -12.01 2.33 -1.78
N ARG A 134 -12.72 1.64 -0.90
CA ARG A 134 -13.71 0.63 -1.25
C ARG A 134 -15.03 0.96 -0.55
N PRO A 135 -16.17 0.80 -1.23
CA PRO A 135 -17.45 0.85 -0.55
C PRO A 135 -17.51 -0.29 0.49
N GLY A 136 -17.90 0.07 1.71
CA GLY A 136 -18.28 -0.88 2.76
C GLY A 136 -19.65 -1.50 2.50
#